data_AF-A0A4R9WW17-F1
#
_entry.id   AF-A0A4R9WW17-F1
#
_cell.length_a   1.000
_cell.length_b   1.000
_cell.length_c   1.000
_cell.angle_alpha   90.00
_cell.angle_beta   90.00
_cell.angle_gamma   90.00
#
_symmetry.space_group_name_H-M   'P 1'
#
loop_
_entity.id
_entity.type
_entity.pdbx_description
1 polymer ?
#
loop_
_entity_poly.entity_id
_entity_poly.type
_entity_poly.pdbx_seq_one_letter_code
_entity_poly.pdbx_strand_id
1 'polypeptide(L)'
;SHPVLYVCNVAEADAATGNEHSKAVEKMAAAQGASTVVISAAIEAEVAQLSDEEEMEFLASLGLDEPGLNKVIRAGYELLQLITYFTAGPKETRAWTVHKGAKAPQAAGVIHTDFERGFIRAQTIAYNDFVTLGGEVAAKEAG
;
A
#
# COMPACT_ATOMS: atom_id res chain seq x y z
N SER A 1 4.80 -1.77 -23.67
CA SER A 1 5.75 -1.04 -22.80
C SER A 1 5.44 -1.41 -21.35
N HIS A 2 6.45 -1.46 -20.48
CA HIS A 2 6.22 -1.67 -19.04
C HIS A 2 5.75 -0.35 -18.40
N PRO A 3 4.90 -0.39 -17.36
CA PRO A 3 4.50 0.81 -16.64
C PRO A 3 5.71 1.40 -15.89
N VAL A 4 5.73 2.72 -15.74
CA VAL A 4 6.87 3.46 -15.15
C VAL A 4 6.40 4.29 -13.95
N LEU A 5 7.19 4.25 -12.88
CA LEU A 5 7.06 5.11 -11.71
C LEU A 5 8.35 5.91 -11.58
N TYR A 6 8.24 7.24 -11.51
CA TYR A 6 9.36 8.14 -11.28
C TYR A 6 9.50 8.44 -9.79
N VAL A 7 10.64 8.07 -9.20
CA VAL A 7 10.95 8.37 -7.80
C VAL A 7 11.87 9.60 -7.76
N CYS A 8 11.32 10.72 -7.31
CA CYS A 8 12.03 11.98 -7.20
C CYS A 8 12.73 12.06 -5.84
N ASN A 9 14.02 11.76 -5.83
CA ASN A 9 14.85 11.95 -4.64
C ASN A 9 15.19 13.44 -4.45
N VAL A 10 14.82 14.01 -3.31
CA VAL A 10 15.01 15.43 -2.98
C VAL A 10 15.77 15.62 -1.66
N ALA A 11 16.19 16.87 -1.40
CA ALA A 11 16.75 17.24 -0.11
C ALA A 11 15.69 17.11 1.00
N GLU A 12 16.13 16.99 2.25
CA GLU A 12 15.26 16.75 3.41
C GLU A 12 14.18 17.84 3.56
N ALA A 13 14.58 19.11 3.39
CA ALA A 13 13.68 20.26 3.46
C ALA A 13 12.57 20.25 2.40
N ASP A 14 12.79 19.54 1.29
CA ASP A 14 11.85 19.42 0.18
C ASP A 14 11.00 18.14 0.29
N ALA A 15 11.26 17.23 1.24
CA ALA A 15 10.62 15.91 1.26
C ALA A 15 9.09 15.98 1.38
N ALA A 16 8.57 16.97 2.10
CA ALA A 16 7.14 17.15 2.30
C ALA A 16 6.43 17.79 1.08
N THR A 17 7.12 18.65 0.32
CA THR A 17 6.46 19.52 -0.69
C THR A 17 7.03 19.42 -2.11
N GLY A 18 8.18 18.77 -2.26
CA GLY A 18 8.99 18.76 -3.48
C GLY A 18 9.64 20.11 -3.78
N ASN A 19 10.28 20.19 -4.95
CA ASN A 19 10.94 21.39 -5.44
C ASN A 19 10.65 21.61 -6.94
N GLU A 20 11.30 22.59 -7.55
CA GLU A 20 11.09 22.91 -8.97
C GLU A 20 11.43 21.74 -9.90
N HIS A 21 12.43 20.93 -9.54
CA HIS A 21 12.83 19.76 -10.31
C HIS A 21 11.81 18.63 -10.19
N SER A 22 11.31 18.33 -9.00
CA SER A 22 10.28 17.29 -8.83
C SER A 22 8.98 17.67 -9.54
N LYS A 23 8.61 18.96 -9.55
CA LYS A 23 7.46 19.47 -10.33
C LYS A 23 7.66 19.34 -11.84
N ALA A 24 8.89 19.57 -12.32
CA ALA A 24 9.21 19.37 -13.73
C ALA A 24 9.11 17.89 -14.13
N VAL A 25 9.57 16.97 -13.27
CA VAL A 25 9.44 15.52 -13.47
C VAL A 25 7.98 15.09 -13.44
N GLU A 26 7.17 15.58 -12.51
CA GLU A 26 5.73 15.33 -12.44
C GLU A 26 5.01 15.70 -13.74
N LYS A 27 5.28 16.90 -14.27
CA LYS A 27 4.70 17.33 -15.56
C LYS A 27 5.12 16.42 -16.72
N MET A 28 6.39 16.00 -16.75
CA MET A 28 6.90 15.10 -17.78
C MET A 28 6.31 13.69 -17.67
N ALA A 29 6.21 13.16 -16.44
CA ALA A 29 5.63 11.85 -16.17
C ALA A 29 4.14 11.80 -16.53
N ALA A 30 3.38 12.84 -16.16
CA ALA A 30 1.96 12.96 -16.52
C ALA A 30 1.75 12.95 -18.05
N ALA A 31 2.60 13.63 -18.81
CA ALA A 31 2.55 13.61 -20.28
C ALA A 31 2.85 12.22 -20.89
N GLN A 32 3.50 11.33 -20.13
CA GLN A 32 3.79 9.94 -20.51
C GLN A 32 2.81 8.94 -19.90
N GLY A 33 1.82 9.38 -19.10
CA GLY A 33 0.92 8.50 -18.36
C GLY A 33 1.61 7.73 -17.23
N ALA A 34 2.72 8.26 -16.70
CA ALA A 34 3.47 7.70 -15.58
C ALA A 34 3.19 8.50 -14.29
N SER A 35 3.30 7.83 -13.15
CA SER A 35 3.15 8.44 -11.83
C SER A 35 4.50 8.89 -11.27
N THR A 36 4.46 9.78 -10.28
CA THR A 36 5.63 10.23 -9.50
C THR A 36 5.42 10.05 -8.01
N VAL A 37 6.51 9.79 -7.29
CA VAL A 37 6.57 9.88 -5.83
C VAL A 37 7.80 10.71 -5.45
N VAL A 38 7.64 11.63 -4.50
CA VAL A 38 8.73 12.41 -3.92
C VAL A 38 9.17 11.75 -2.61
N ILE A 39 10.47 11.53 -2.46
CA ILE A 39 11.09 11.01 -1.23
C ILE A 39 12.41 11.75 -0.95
N SER A 40 12.91 11.67 0.27
CA SER A 40 14.32 11.97 0.55
C SER A 40 15.02 10.70 1.00
N ALA A 41 15.91 10.17 0.16
CA ALA A 41 16.67 8.96 0.49
C ALA A 41 17.57 9.15 1.74
N ALA A 42 17.93 10.39 2.07
CA ALA A 42 18.64 10.71 3.31
C ALA A 42 17.75 10.45 4.55
N ILE A 43 16.53 10.99 4.54
CA ILE A 43 15.53 10.73 5.59
C ILE A 43 15.26 9.22 5.71
N GLU A 44 15.05 8.51 4.60
CA GLU A 44 14.78 7.07 4.65
C GLU A 44 15.94 6.26 5.26
N ALA A 45 17.19 6.67 5.00
CA ALA A 45 18.36 6.01 5.53
C ALA A 45 18.51 6.21 7.05
N GLU A 46 18.10 7.37 7.56
CA GLU A 46 18.05 7.66 9.00
C GLU A 46 16.90 6.92 9.67
N VAL A 47 15.69 7.01 9.12
CA VAL A 47 14.49 6.28 9.58
C VAL A 47 14.76 4.78 9.71
N ALA A 48 15.45 4.17 8.75
CA ALA A 48 15.77 2.74 8.77
C ALA A 48 16.64 2.28 9.96
N GLN A 49 17.23 3.21 10.71
CA GLN A 49 18.06 2.92 11.90
C GLN A 49 17.34 3.23 13.21
N LEU A 50 16.17 3.86 13.17
CA LEU A 50 15.40 4.26 14.34
C LEU A 50 14.48 3.12 14.80
N SER A 51 14.08 3.17 16.08
CA SER A 51 12.93 2.40 16.55
C SER A 51 11.60 3.00 16.08
N ASP A 52 10.53 2.21 16.09
CA ASP A 52 9.18 2.67 15.67
C ASP A 52 8.72 3.96 16.39
N GLU A 53 9.05 4.09 17.68
CA GLU A 53 8.72 5.26 18.49
C GLU A 53 9.51 6.50 18.04
N GLU A 54 10.82 6.35 17.83
CA GLU A 54 11.71 7.41 17.37
C GLU A 54 11.43 7.83 15.92
N GLU A 55 11.07 6.87 15.05
CA GLU A 55 10.69 7.11 13.66
C GLU A 55 9.51 8.10 13.60
N MET A 56 8.45 7.84 14.38
CA MET A 56 7.26 8.70 14.38
C MET A 56 7.58 10.12 14.85
N GLU A 57 8.36 10.27 15.92
CA GLU A 57 8.76 11.58 16.43
C GLU A 57 9.64 12.34 15.42
N PHE A 58 10.59 11.65 14.80
CA PHE A 58 11.48 12.21 13.80
C PHE A 58 10.72 12.71 12.57
N LEU A 59 9.87 11.88 11.99
CA LEU A 59 9.05 12.24 10.82
C LEU A 59 8.11 13.41 11.13
N ALA A 60 7.45 13.39 12.28
CA ALA A 60 6.57 14.49 12.71
C ALA A 60 7.33 15.81 12.84
N SER A 61 8.57 15.79 13.32
CA SER A 61 9.43 16.99 13.41
C SER A 61 9.75 17.61 12.04
N LEU A 62 9.72 16.79 10.98
CA LEU A 62 9.93 17.19 9.58
C LEU A 62 8.61 17.49 8.85
N GLY A 63 7.46 17.40 9.52
CA GLY A 63 6.15 17.57 8.92
C GLY A 63 5.74 16.42 7.98
N LEU A 64 6.25 15.21 8.24
CA LEU A 64 5.93 14.00 7.51
C LEU A 64 5.09 13.07 8.39
N ASP A 65 4.02 12.53 7.83
CA ASP A 65 3.12 11.59 8.55
C ASP A 65 3.57 10.12 8.43
N GLU A 66 4.47 9.82 7.49
CA GLU A 66 4.94 8.47 7.19
C GLU A 66 6.28 8.48 6.42
N PRO A 67 7.03 7.37 6.42
CA PRO A 67 8.18 7.17 5.55
C PRO A 67 7.84 7.32 4.08
N GLY A 68 8.75 7.92 3.31
CA GLY A 68 8.66 7.98 1.85
C GLY A 68 8.70 6.59 1.20
N LEU A 69 9.38 5.62 1.81
CA LEU A 69 9.40 4.24 1.33
C LEU A 69 7.98 3.63 1.29
N ASN A 70 7.12 3.96 2.26
CA ASN A 70 5.71 3.51 2.26
C ASN A 70 4.94 4.05 1.04
N LYS A 71 5.20 5.30 0.65
CA LYS A 71 4.63 5.91 -0.56
C LYS A 71 5.10 5.18 -1.82
N VAL A 72 6.38 4.84 -1.90
CA VAL A 72 6.95 4.07 -3.03
C VAL A 72 6.34 2.66 -3.11
N ILE A 73 6.19 1.96 -1.98
CA ILE A 73 5.59 0.63 -1.92
C ILE A 73 4.15 0.67 -2.44
N ARG A 74 3.32 1.61 -1.97
CA ARG A 74 1.93 1.74 -2.42
C ARG A 74 1.81 2.11 -3.89
N ALA A 75 2.63 3.06 -4.36
CA ALA A 75 2.67 3.42 -5.78
C ALA A 75 3.11 2.24 -6.65
N GLY A 76 4.07 1.44 -6.20
CA GLY A 76 4.50 0.22 -6.87
C GLY A 76 3.38 -0.84 -6.93
N TYR A 77 2.63 -1.01 -5.84
CA TYR A 77 1.46 -1.90 -5.79
C TYR A 77 0.41 -1.50 -6.82
N GLU A 78 0.09 -0.21 -6.90
CA GLU A 78 -0.84 0.32 -7.90
C GLU A 78 -0.30 0.16 -9.33
N LEU A 79 0.98 0.44 -9.54
CA LEU A 79 1.65 0.28 -10.84
C LEU A 79 1.56 -1.16 -11.36
N LEU A 80 1.70 -2.14 -10.46
CA LEU A 80 1.59 -3.57 -10.76
C LEU A 80 0.14 -4.08 -10.81
N GLN A 81 -0.85 -3.19 -10.62
CA GLN A 81 -2.27 -3.52 -10.54
C GLN A 81 -2.53 -4.61 -9.50
N LEU A 82 -1.93 -4.48 -8.33
CA LEU A 82 -2.11 -5.38 -7.20
C LEU A 82 -3.13 -4.79 -6.22
N ILE A 83 -3.87 -5.67 -5.56
CA ILE A 83 -4.77 -5.33 -4.46
C ILE A 83 -4.50 -6.28 -3.29
N THR A 84 -4.93 -5.84 -2.11
CA THR A 84 -4.85 -6.61 -0.87
C THR A 84 -6.23 -7.09 -0.47
N TYR A 85 -6.34 -8.36 -0.07
CA TYR A 85 -7.46 -8.86 0.72
C TYR A 85 -6.95 -9.44 2.03
N PHE A 86 -7.84 -9.62 3.00
CA PHE A 86 -7.46 -10.09 4.33
C PHE A 86 -8.13 -11.41 4.67
N THR A 87 -7.41 -12.24 5.42
CA THR A 87 -7.98 -13.27 6.28
C THR A 87 -7.81 -12.81 7.72
N ALA A 88 -8.89 -12.76 8.50
CA ALA A 88 -8.87 -12.31 9.88
C ALA A 88 -9.56 -13.35 10.77
N GLY A 89 -8.91 -13.70 11.88
CA GLY A 89 -9.45 -14.61 12.89
C GLY A 89 -8.71 -14.45 14.21
N PRO A 90 -9.12 -15.17 15.27
CA PRO A 90 -8.58 -14.99 16.62
C PRO A 90 -7.10 -15.35 16.75
N LYS A 91 -6.56 -16.16 15.83
CA LYS A 91 -5.15 -16.59 15.83
C LYS A 91 -4.26 -15.73 14.94
N GLU A 92 -4.78 -15.28 13.80
CA GLU A 92 -3.98 -14.65 12.77
C GLU A 92 -4.84 -13.65 12.00
N THR A 93 -4.24 -12.50 11.70
CA THR A 93 -4.71 -11.58 10.66
C THR A 93 -3.61 -11.43 9.63
N ARG A 94 -3.95 -11.64 8.36
CA ARG A 94 -2.97 -11.67 7.28
C ARG A 94 -3.47 -10.94 6.04
N ALA A 95 -2.58 -10.15 5.46
CA ALA A 95 -2.74 -9.52 4.16
C ALA A 95 -2.27 -10.47 3.04
N TRP A 96 -3.08 -10.58 1.99
CA TRP A 96 -2.79 -11.40 0.82
C TRP A 96 -2.85 -10.54 -0.44
N THR A 97 -1.92 -10.78 -1.35
CA THR A 97 -1.75 -10.00 -2.57
C THR A 97 -2.31 -10.74 -3.77
N VAL A 98 -3.14 -10.07 -4.56
CA VAL A 98 -3.65 -10.59 -5.84
C VAL A 98 -3.66 -9.49 -6.89
N HIS A 99 -3.69 -9.85 -8.17
CA HIS A 99 -3.96 -8.87 -9.21
C HIS A 99 -5.39 -8.35 -9.12
N LYS A 100 -5.57 -7.08 -9.44
CA LYS A 100 -6.87 -6.43 -9.58
C LYS A 100 -7.74 -7.21 -10.57
N GLY A 101 -8.96 -7.53 -10.15
CA GLY A 101 -9.89 -8.34 -10.94
C GLY A 101 -9.74 -9.85 -10.77
N ALA A 102 -8.82 -10.33 -9.93
CA ALA A 102 -8.76 -11.74 -9.54
C ALA A 102 -10.12 -12.21 -8.98
N LYS A 103 -10.57 -13.39 -9.43
CA LYS A 103 -11.78 -14.03 -8.92
C LYS A 103 -11.52 -14.70 -7.58
N ALA A 104 -12.57 -14.94 -6.80
CA ALA A 104 -12.46 -15.60 -5.51
C ALA A 104 -11.71 -16.97 -5.52
N PRO A 105 -11.88 -17.87 -6.53
CA PRO A 105 -11.07 -19.09 -6.60
C PRO A 105 -9.57 -18.83 -6.73
N GLN A 106 -9.19 -17.85 -7.56
CA GLN A 106 -7.78 -17.49 -7.78
C GLN A 106 -7.18 -16.87 -6.52
N ALA A 107 -7.94 -16.02 -5.83
CA ALA A 107 -7.53 -15.45 -4.55
C ALA A 107 -7.32 -16.55 -3.50
N ALA A 108 -8.23 -17.52 -3.41
CA ALA A 108 -8.09 -18.67 -2.52
C ALA A 108 -6.87 -19.54 -2.87
N GLY A 109 -6.53 -19.65 -4.16
CA GLY A 109 -5.33 -20.33 -4.65
C GLY A 109 -4.02 -19.77 -4.10
N VAL A 110 -3.96 -18.47 -3.79
CA VAL A 110 -2.80 -17.83 -3.15
C VAL A 110 -2.60 -18.32 -1.72
N ILE A 111 -3.67 -18.72 -1.03
CA ILE A 111 -3.59 -19.34 0.31
C ILE A 111 -3.13 -20.79 0.19
N HIS A 112 -3.77 -21.55 -0.71
CA HIS A 112 -3.42 -22.94 -1.00
C HIS A 112 -3.95 -23.36 -2.37
N THR A 113 -3.14 -24.05 -3.17
CA THR A 113 -3.48 -24.43 -4.54
C THR A 113 -4.72 -25.33 -4.65
N ASP A 114 -4.96 -26.19 -3.65
CA ASP A 114 -6.18 -27.03 -3.61
C ASP A 114 -7.47 -26.20 -3.47
N PHE A 115 -7.43 -25.02 -2.85
CA PHE A 115 -8.63 -24.18 -2.71
C PHE A 115 -9.11 -23.61 -4.02
N GLU A 116 -8.23 -23.36 -4.98
CA GLU A 116 -8.65 -22.88 -6.30
C GLU A 116 -9.40 -23.98 -7.06
N ARG A 117 -8.91 -25.23 -7.00
CA ARG A 117 -9.53 -26.38 -7.67
C ARG A 117 -10.81 -26.84 -7.00
N GLY A 118 -10.83 -26.84 -5.68
CA GLY A 118 -11.96 -27.26 -4.84
C GLY A 118 -12.90 -26.12 -4.46
N PHE A 119 -12.78 -24.94 -5.09
CA PHE A 119 -13.53 -23.76 -4.68
C PHE A 119 -15.04 -23.99 -4.81
N ILE A 120 -15.78 -23.79 -3.71
CA ILE A 120 -17.25 -23.81 -3.70
C ILE A 120 -17.80 -22.40 -3.59
N ARG A 121 -17.34 -21.65 -2.58
CA ARG A 121 -17.73 -20.26 -2.32
C ARG A 121 -16.71 -19.57 -1.41
N ALA A 122 -16.78 -18.24 -1.37
CA ALA A 122 -16.10 -17.42 -0.36
C ALA A 122 -17.16 -16.64 0.44
N GLN A 123 -16.91 -16.47 1.74
CA GLN A 123 -17.63 -15.51 2.56
C GLN A 123 -16.77 -14.25 2.62
N THR A 124 -17.35 -13.12 2.21
CA THR A 124 -16.62 -11.87 2.07
C THR A 124 -17.35 -10.78 2.82
N ILE A 125 -16.60 -9.95 3.55
CA ILE A 125 -17.09 -8.75 4.21
C ILE A 125 -16.25 -7.59 3.66
N ALA A 126 -16.87 -6.47 3.30
CA ALA A 126 -16.10 -5.31 2.89
C ALA A 126 -15.28 -4.79 4.09
N TYR A 127 -14.06 -4.28 3.83
CA TYR A 127 -13.16 -3.83 4.89
C TYR A 127 -13.81 -2.82 5.85
N ASN A 128 -14.50 -1.82 5.29
CA ASN A 128 -15.17 -0.79 6.09
C ASN A 128 -16.27 -1.39 6.96
N ASP A 129 -17.09 -2.30 6.43
CA ASP A 129 -18.14 -2.97 7.20
C ASP A 129 -17.54 -3.79 8.34
N PHE A 130 -16.47 -4.55 8.08
CA PHE A 130 -15.79 -5.33 9.12
C PHE A 130 -15.27 -4.44 10.26
N VAL A 131 -14.61 -3.33 9.95
CA VAL A 131 -14.03 -2.43 10.97
C VAL A 131 -15.12 -1.68 11.74
N THR A 132 -16.09 -1.10 11.02
CA THR A 132 -17.12 -0.23 11.61
C THR A 132 -18.18 -0.99 12.41
N LEU A 133 -18.49 -2.23 12.02
CA LEU A 133 -19.48 -3.06 12.72
C LEU A 133 -18.86 -3.87 13.87
N GLY A 134 -17.54 -3.91 14.00
CA GLY A 134 -16.86 -4.60 15.10
C GLY A 134 -16.59 -6.09 14.81
N GLY A 135 -16.35 -6.44 13.55
CA GLY A 135 -15.87 -7.76 13.13
C GLY A 135 -16.94 -8.66 12.51
N GLU A 136 -16.57 -9.93 12.32
CA GLU A 136 -17.34 -10.90 11.52
C GLU A 136 -18.78 -11.11 12.01
N VAL A 137 -18.97 -11.29 13.33
CA VAL A 137 -20.28 -11.63 13.91
C VAL A 137 -21.28 -10.49 13.67
N ALA A 138 -20.91 -9.28 14.06
CA ALA A 138 -21.76 -8.11 13.93
C ALA A 138 -22.00 -7.72 12.46
N ALA A 139 -20.99 -7.87 11.60
CA ALA A 139 -21.17 -7.66 10.16
C ALA A 139 -22.20 -8.62 9.56
N LYS A 140 -22.12 -9.91 9.90
CA LYS A 140 -23.08 -10.92 9.44
C LYS A 140 -24.50 -10.70 9.95
N GLU A 141 -24.66 -10.16 11.15
CA GLU A 141 -25.98 -9.80 11.70
C GLU A 141 -26.59 -8.58 10.99
N ALA A 142 -25.76 -7.70 10.43
CA ALA A 142 -26.19 -6.49 9.72
C ALA A 142 -26.62 -6.74 8.26
N GLY A 143 -26.24 -7.88 7.66
CA GLY A 143 -26.63 -8.30 6.30
C GLY A 143 -25.44 -8.55 5.38
#